data_AF-A0AAN0P8E0-F1
#
_entry.id   AF-A0AAN0P8E0-F1
#
_cell.length_a   1.000
_cell.length_b   1.000
_cell.length_c   1.000
_cell.angle_alpha   90.00
_cell.angle_beta   90.00
_cell.angle_gamma   90.00
#
_symmetry.space_group_name_H-M   'P 1'
#
loop_
_entity.id
_entity.type
_entity.pdbx_description
1 polymer ?
#
loop_
_entity_poly.entity_id
_entity_poly.type
_entity_poly.pdbx_seq_one_letter_code
_entity_poly.pdbx_strand_id
1 'polypeptide(L)' 'MFICIGGDLDGEVVYDREGTYFEASEIDVSKQSTYNRQSYLVGENIYRFWLCAELSYFEITKIANDHLAQKHPYLS' A
#
# COMPACT_ATOMS: atom_id res chain seq x y z
N MET A 1 2.88 -5.13 6.27
CA MET A 1 1.57 -4.52 6.52
C MET A 1 0.95 -4.26 5.16
N PHE A 2 0.41 -5.29 4.51
CA PHE A 2 0.01 -5.25 3.10
C PHE A 2 -1.33 -4.54 2.89
N ILE A 3 -1.46 -3.34 3.46
CA ILE A 3 -2.63 -2.47 3.30
C ILE A 3 -2.54 -1.82 1.92
N CYS A 4 -3.68 -1.78 1.23
CA CYS A 4 -3.92 -1.00 0.03
C CYS A 4 -4.17 0.46 0.40
N ILE A 5 -3.49 1.39 -0.28
CA ILE A 5 -3.63 2.83 -0.09
C ILE A 5 -4.16 3.45 -1.39
N GLY A 6 -5.35 4.04 -1.28
CA GLY A 6 -6.13 4.61 -2.39
C GLY A 6 -6.82 3.57 -3.28
N GLY A 7 -7.58 4.04 -4.25
CA GLY A 7 -8.28 3.20 -5.23
C GLY A 7 -9.41 2.33 -4.63
N ASP A 8 -9.80 1.30 -5.37
CA ASP A 8 -10.96 0.43 -5.07
C ASP A 8 -10.80 -0.48 -3.83
N LEU A 9 -9.58 -0.59 -3.31
CA LEU A 9 -9.21 -1.42 -2.17
C LEU A 9 -8.66 -0.58 -1.01
N ASP A 10 -8.88 0.74 -0.98
CA ASP A 10 -8.34 1.60 0.07
C ASP A 10 -8.67 1.09 1.49
N GLY A 11 -7.63 0.93 2.31
CA GLY A 11 -7.71 0.40 3.66
C GLY A 11 -7.85 -1.13 3.76
N GLU A 12 -8.11 -1.84 2.66
CA GLU A 12 -8.15 -3.30 2.65
C GLU A 12 -6.76 -3.90 2.78
N VAL A 13 -6.68 -5.10 3.36
CA VAL A 13 -5.41 -5.83 3.50
C VAL A 13 -5.36 -7.00 2.53
N VAL A 14 -4.36 -7.00 1.67
CA VAL A 14 -4.18 -8.02 0.62
C VAL A 14 -2.89 -8.79 0.86
N TYR A 15 -3.00 -9.99 1.43
CA TYR A 15 -1.88 -10.90 1.74
C TYR A 15 -1.62 -11.92 0.62
N ASP A 16 -0.54 -12.69 0.77
CA ASP A 16 -0.21 -13.89 -0.04
C ASP A 16 -0.13 -13.66 -1.56
N ARG A 17 0.20 -12.43 -1.97
CA ARG A 17 0.50 -12.11 -3.36
C ARG A 17 1.99 -12.04 -3.62
N GLU A 18 2.43 -12.84 -4.58
CA GLU A 18 3.76 -12.76 -5.16
C GLU A 18 3.84 -11.64 -6.20
N GLY A 19 5.05 -11.09 -6.41
CA GLY A 19 5.28 -10.03 -7.40
C GLY A 19 5.28 -8.60 -6.84
N THR A 20 5.44 -7.63 -7.73
CA THR A 20 5.59 -6.19 -7.40
C THR A 20 4.36 -5.37 -7.75
N TYR A 21 3.32 -5.96 -8.33
CA TYR A 21 2.07 -5.29 -8.68
C TYR A 21 0.91 -6.28 -8.69
N PHE A 22 -0.33 -5.77 -8.66
CA PHE A 22 -1.53 -6.54 -9.00
C PHE A 22 -2.68 -5.62 -9.45
N GLU A 23 -3.67 -6.18 -10.14
CA GLU A 23 -4.92 -5.49 -10.48
C GLU A 23 -6.03 -5.86 -9.49
N ALA A 24 -6.82 -4.88 -9.05
CA ALA A 24 -7.96 -5.15 -8.15
C ALA A 24 -8.99 -6.11 -8.77
N SER A 25 -9.06 -6.14 -10.10
CA SER A 25 -9.86 -7.07 -10.92
C SER A 25 -9.56 -8.54 -10.63
N GLU A 26 -8.34 -8.86 -10.17
CA GLU A 26 -7.94 -10.21 -9.76
C GLU A 26 -8.60 -10.66 -8.44
N ILE A 27 -9.16 -9.73 -7.66
CA ILE A 27 -9.92 -10.00 -6.43
C ILE A 27 -11.42 -9.86 -6.70
N ASP A 28 -11.81 -8.77 -7.36
CA ASP A 28 -13.20 -8.48 -7.73
C ASP A 28 -13.21 -7.86 -9.13
N VAL A 29 -13.80 -8.58 -10.08
CA VAL A 29 -13.83 -8.22 -11.51
C VAL A 29 -14.52 -6.88 -11.81
N SER A 30 -15.25 -6.29 -10.85
CA SER A 30 -15.85 -4.96 -11.01
C SER A 30 -14.88 -3.81 -10.71
N LYS A 31 -13.76 -4.09 -10.04
CA LYS A 31 -12.73 -3.10 -9.66
C LYS A 31 -11.73 -2.88 -10.80
N GLN A 32 -11.15 -1.69 -10.88
CA GLN A 32 -10.30 -1.26 -12.00
C GLN A 32 -8.93 -0.70 -11.57
N SER A 33 -8.75 -0.39 -10.29
CA SER A 33 -7.49 0.16 -9.76
C SER A 33 -6.36 -0.85 -9.87
N THR A 34 -5.15 -0.37 -10.11
CA THR A 34 -3.94 -1.18 -10.09
C THR A 34 -3.05 -0.77 -8.93
N TYR A 35 -2.28 -1.71 -8.38
CA TYR A 35 -1.50 -1.48 -7.18
C TYR A 35 -0.06 -1.91 -7.36
N ASN A 36 0.88 -1.05 -6.96
CA ASN A 36 2.30 -1.36 -6.88
C ASN A 36 2.72 -1.65 -5.44
N ARG A 37 3.60 -2.64 -5.25
CA ARG A 37 4.17 -2.95 -3.94
C ARG A 37 5.27 -1.97 -3.60
N GLN A 38 5.14 -1.25 -2.49
CA GLN A 38 6.24 -0.45 -1.94
C GLN A 38 6.70 -0.98 -0.59
N SER A 39 8.02 -1.12 -0.45
CA SER A 39 8.68 -1.55 0.79
C SER A 39 9.34 -0.37 1.50
N TYR A 40 9.16 -0.31 2.82
CA TYR A 40 9.74 0.68 3.71
C TYR A 40 10.53 -0.06 4.79
N LEU A 41 11.80 0.30 4.92
CA LEU A 41 12.64 -0.17 6.01
C LEU A 41 12.53 0.83 7.17
N VAL A 42 12.01 0.38 8.31
CA VAL A 42 11.88 1.19 9.52
C VAL A 42 12.58 0.46 10.66
N GLY A 43 13.74 0.98 11.06
CA GLY A 43 14.69 0.23 11.91
C GLY A 43 15.13 -1.04 11.18
N GLU A 44 14.93 -2.19 11.83
CA GLU A 44 15.22 -3.51 11.25
C GLU A 44 13.99 -4.17 10.60
N ASN A 45 12.82 -3.52 10.66
CA ASN A 45 11.57 -4.08 10.17
C ASN A 45 11.24 -3.62 8.76
N ILE A 46 10.77 -4.55 7.93
CA ILE A 46 10.27 -4.25 6.59
C ILE A 46 8.73 -4.16 6.61
N TYR A 47 8.21 -3.00 6.26
CA TYR A 47 6.80 -2.77 6.02
C TYR A 47 6.55 -2.72 4.51
N ARG A 48 5.48 -3.34 4.04
CA ARG A 48 5.13 -3.39 2.61
C ARG A 48 3.70 -2.98 2.43
N PHE A 49 3.42 -1.97 1.61
CA PHE A 49 2.08 -1.50 1.26
C PHE A 49 1.81 -1.75 -0.22
N TRP A 50 0.53 -1.75 -0.58
CA TRP A 50 0.06 -1.73 -1.96
C TRP A 50 -0.43 -0.32 -2.26
N LEU A 51 0.22 0.38 -3.18
CA LEU A 51 -0.08 1.77 -3.49
C LEU A 51 -0.82 1.85 -4.82
N CYS A 52 -1.99 2.47 -4.83
CA CYS A 52 -2.79 2.69 -6.04
C CYS A 52 -1.96 3.45 -7.09
N ALA A 53 -1.76 2.85 -8.27
CA ALA A 53 -0.85 3.36 -9.29
C ALA A 53 -1.44 4.55 -10.06
N GLU A 54 -2.76 4.71 -10.02
CA GLU A 54 -3.49 5.80 -10.68
C GLU A 54 -3.45 7.11 -9.88
N LEU A 55 -3.05 7.07 -8.61
CA LEU A 55 -2.97 8.25 -7.74
C LEU A 55 -1.56 8.86 -7.72
N SER A 56 -1.49 10.12 -7.27
CA SER A 56 -0.21 10.80 -7.09
C SER A 56 0.69 10.03 -6.13
N TYR A 57 1.86 9.62 -6.62
CA TYR A 57 2.88 8.95 -5.83
C TYR A 57 3.24 9.72 -4.54
N PHE A 58 3.29 11.05 -4.62
CA PHE A 58 3.58 11.89 -3.45
C PHE A 58 2.48 11.78 -2.38
N GLU A 59 1.22 11.81 -2.78
CA GLU A 59 0.08 11.77 -1.86
C GLU A 59 -0.03 10.41 -1.18
N ILE A 60 0.04 9.32 -1.94
CA ILE A 60 -0.06 7.95 -1.40
C ILE A 60 1.16 7.57 -0.55
N THR A 61 2.35 8.06 -0.90
CA THR A 61 3.56 7.86 -0.07
C THR A 61 3.45 8.59 1.26
N LYS A 62 2.84 9.80 1.28
CA LYS A 62 2.58 10.52 2.54
C LYS A 62 1.66 9.71 3.44
N ILE A 63 0.57 9.16 2.91
CA ILE A 63 -0.36 8.31 3.68
C ILE A 63 0.35 7.05 4.21
N ALA A 64 1.20 6.41 3.39
CA ALA A 64 2.01 5.27 3.84
C ALA A 64 2.92 5.64 5.02
N ASN A 65 3.57 6.81 4.96
CA ASN A 65 4.39 7.33 6.06
C ASN A 65 3.55 7.64 7.30
N ASP A 66 2.35 8.20 7.15
CA ASP A 66 1.44 8.47 8.28
C ASP A 66 1.06 7.16 8.99
N HIS A 67 0.79 6.07 8.25
CA HIS A 67 0.58 4.74 8.82
C HIS A 67 1.80 4.21 9.58
N LEU A 68 3.01 4.51 9.10
CA LEU A 68 4.24 4.14 9.78
C LEU A 68 4.45 4.98 11.06
N ALA A 69 4.21 6.28 11.00
CA ALA A 69 4.34 7.21 12.12
C ALA A 69 3.40 6.86 13.29
N GLN A 70 2.18 6.38 13.00
CA GLN A 70 1.27 5.85 14.04
C GLN A 70 1.87 4.68 14.84
N LYS A 71 2.74 3.86 14.22
CA LYS A 71 3.42 2.73 14.86
C LYS A 71 4.80 3.09 15.40
N HIS A 72 5.43 4.10 14.79
CA HIS A 72 6.78 4.55 15.07
C HIS A 72 6.75 6.07 15.28
N PRO A 73 6.38 6.55 16.48
CA PRO A 73 6.16 7.97 16.72
C PRO A 73 7.37 8.88 16.46
N TYR A 74 8.59 8.31 16.39
CA TYR A 74 9.81 9.05 16.03
C TYR A 74 9.90 9.38 14.53
N LEU A 75 8.99 8.89 13.70
CA LEU A 75 8.83 9.27 12.29
C LEU A 75 7.86 10.44 12.07
N SER A 76 7.23 10.93 13.15
CA SER A 76 6.23 12.02 13.12
C SER A 76 6.88 13.40 13.03
#